data_AF-A0A1G7NW16-F1
#
_entry.id   AF-A0A1G7NW16-F1
#
_cell.length_a   1.000
_cell.length_b   1.000
_cell.length_c   1.000
_cell.angle_alpha   90.00
_cell.angle_beta   90.00
_cell.angle_gamma   90.00
#
_symmetry.space_group_name_H-M   'P 1'
#
loop_
_entity.id
_entity.type
_entity.pdbx_description
1 polymer ?
#
loop_
_entity_poly.entity_id
_entity_poly.type
_entity_poly.pdbx_seq_one_letter_code
_entity_poly.pdbx_strand_id
1 'polypeptide(L)'
;MKKEDILKKAQIEQKDEREEEINTKAFRIGWISVSVVMLLLIFLRSIFNESATDILIILMAQVAAASFYQYSKMPDKKIYLVGGIVAILAIILSFASLLSSYGVY
;
A
#
# COMPACT_ATOMS: atom_id res chain seq x y z
N MET A 1 17.79 0.55 -30.48
CA MET A 1 17.99 1.93 -29.97
C MET A 1 19.39 2.38 -30.34
N LYS A 2 19.57 3.62 -30.84
CA LYS A 2 20.88 4.16 -31.20
C LYS A 2 21.56 4.72 -29.95
N LYS A 3 22.89 4.54 -29.82
CA LYS A 3 23.67 4.99 -28.64
C LYS A 3 23.54 6.48 -28.35
N GLU A 4 23.37 7.29 -29.39
CA GLU A 4 23.21 8.74 -29.29
C GLU A 4 21.92 9.15 -28.58
N ASP A 5 20.85 8.40 -28.78
CA ASP A 5 19.56 8.65 -28.13
C ASP A 5 19.63 8.34 -26.62
N ILE A 6 20.42 7.33 -26.23
CA ILE A 6 20.63 6.96 -24.83
C ILE A 6 21.42 8.04 -24.10
N LEU A 7 22.50 8.55 -24.71
CA LEU A 7 23.34 9.61 -24.14
C LEU A 7 22.58 10.93 -23.97
N LYS A 8 21.77 11.33 -24.96
CA LYS A 8 20.91 12.52 -24.84
C LYS A 8 19.87 12.35 -23.74
N LYS A 9 19.26 11.17 -23.62
CA LYS A 9 18.23 10.90 -22.62
C LYS A 9 18.81 10.92 -21.20
N ALA A 10 19.98 10.31 -20.98
CA ALA A 10 20.69 10.34 -19.70
C ALA A 10 21.12 11.76 -19.29
N GLN A 11 21.53 12.60 -20.25
CA GLN A 11 21.87 14.01 -19.99
C GLN A 11 20.65 14.88 -19.67
N ILE A 12 19.48 14.58 -20.27
CA ILE A 12 18.23 15.29 -20.01
C ILE A 12 17.62 14.87 -18.67
N GLU A 13 17.72 13.59 -18.30
CA GLU A 13 17.05 13.06 -17.11
C GLU A 13 17.73 13.50 -15.79
N GLN A 14 19.03 13.85 -15.78
CA GLN A 14 19.80 14.31 -14.60
C GLN A 14 19.52 13.52 -13.30
N LYS A 15 19.02 12.30 -13.41
CA LYS A 15 18.61 11.44 -12.31
C LYS A 15 19.67 10.39 -12.11
N ASP A 16 20.18 10.29 -10.89
CA ASP A 16 21.02 9.17 -10.52
C ASP A 16 20.15 7.91 -10.41
N GLU A 17 20.23 7.05 -11.43
CA GLU A 17 19.51 5.78 -11.49
C GLU A 17 19.75 4.91 -10.24
N ARG A 18 20.97 5.00 -9.67
CA ARG A 18 21.33 4.26 -8.44
C ARG A 18 20.56 4.80 -7.25
N GLU A 19 20.42 6.11 -7.14
CA GLU A 19 19.67 6.74 -6.06
C GLU A 19 18.17 6.39 -6.15
N GLU A 20 17.60 6.41 -7.35
CA GLU A 20 16.20 6.00 -7.57
C GLU A 20 15.97 4.50 -7.22
N GLU A 21 16.92 3.64 -7.56
CA GLU A 21 16.87 2.21 -7.18
C GLU A 21 16.96 2.01 -5.66
N ILE A 22 17.89 2.69 -4.99
CA ILE A 22 18.04 2.63 -3.53
C ILE A 22 16.76 3.10 -2.84
N ASN A 23 16.21 4.25 -3.26
CA ASN A 23 14.98 4.79 -2.70
C ASN A 23 13.79 3.85 -2.90
N THR A 24 13.67 3.23 -4.09
CA THR A 24 12.63 2.24 -4.37
C THR A 24 12.75 1.01 -3.47
N LYS A 25 13.96 0.49 -3.26
CA LYS A 25 14.22 -0.64 -2.36
C LYS A 25 13.92 -0.28 -0.91
N ALA A 26 14.35 0.90 -0.47
CA ALA A 26 14.10 1.40 0.88
C ALA A 26 12.60 1.51 1.15
N PHE A 27 11.82 2.08 0.22
CA PHE A 27 10.37 2.18 0.33
C PHE A 27 9.71 0.80 0.41
N ARG A 28 10.15 -0.15 -0.43
CA ARG A 28 9.64 -1.54 -0.38
C ARG A 28 9.91 -2.20 0.97
N ILE A 29 11.12 -2.08 1.50
CA ILE A 29 11.49 -2.65 2.80
C ILE A 29 10.67 -1.98 3.92
N GLY A 30 10.53 -0.65 3.88
CA GLY A 30 9.70 0.09 4.84
C GLY A 30 8.25 -0.36 4.82
N TRP A 31 7.64 -0.48 3.64
CA TRP A 31 6.28 -0.96 3.45
C TRP A 31 6.06 -2.37 4.00
N ILE A 32 6.99 -3.29 3.72
CA ILE A 32 6.94 -4.67 4.25
C ILE A 32 7.10 -4.65 5.78
N SER A 33 8.09 -3.93 6.30
CA SER A 33 8.39 -3.87 7.74
C SER A 33 7.18 -3.36 8.54
N VAL A 34 6.58 -2.24 8.12
CA VAL A 34 5.40 -1.67 8.78
C VAL A 34 4.20 -2.63 8.69
N SER A 35 4.01 -3.28 7.54
CA SER A 35 2.93 -4.26 7.37
C SER A 35 3.09 -5.46 8.31
N VAL A 36 4.31 -5.96 8.48
CA VAL A 36 4.61 -7.05 9.41
C VAL A 36 4.30 -6.63 10.85
N VAL A 37 4.71 -5.42 11.26
CA VAL A 37 4.42 -4.90 12.60
C VAL A 37 2.91 -4.77 12.81
N MET A 38 2.16 -4.24 11.84
CA MET A 38 0.69 -4.15 11.93
C MET A 38 0.03 -5.53 12.09
N LEU A 39 0.48 -6.54 11.33
CA LEU A 39 -0.04 -7.91 11.46
C LEU A 39 0.27 -8.52 12.83
N LEU A 40 1.47 -8.29 13.38
CA LEU A 40 1.81 -8.73 14.72
C LEU A 40 0.94 -8.06 15.78
N LEU A 41 0.64 -6.76 15.65
CA LEU A 41 -0.24 -6.05 16.57
C LEU A 41 -1.69 -6.54 16.48
N ILE A 42 -2.20 -6.81 15.27
CA ILE A 42 -3.52 -7.40 15.08
C ILE A 42 -3.58 -8.77 15.78
N PHE A 43 -2.57 -9.61 15.57
CA PHE A 43 -2.49 -10.92 16.21
C PHE A 43 -2.42 -10.82 17.75
N LEU A 44 -1.61 -9.89 18.27
CA LEU A 44 -1.50 -9.64 19.70
C LEU A 44 -2.84 -9.20 20.30
N ARG A 45 -3.50 -8.21 19.70
CA ARG A 45 -4.82 -7.73 20.17
C ARG A 45 -5.88 -8.82 20.11
N SER A 46 -5.82 -9.70 19.11
CA SER A 46 -6.69 -10.86 19.04
C SER A 46 -6.50 -11.83 20.22
N ILE A 47 -5.29 -11.99 20.75
CA ILE A 47 -5.03 -12.83 21.93
C ILE A 47 -5.61 -12.19 23.20
N PHE A 48 -5.57 -10.86 23.29
CA PHE A 48 -6.09 -10.11 24.44
C PHE A 48 -7.59 -9.75 24.33
N ASN A 49 -8.29 -10.23 23.29
CA ASN A 49 -9.68 -9.87 22.97
C ASN A 49 -9.90 -8.35 22.82
N GLU A 50 -8.87 -7.64 22.36
CA GLU A 50 -8.94 -6.22 22.04
C GLU A 50 -9.29 -6.02 20.55
N SER A 51 -10.00 -4.93 20.26
CA SER A 51 -10.29 -4.54 18.88
C SER A 51 -9.02 -4.09 18.17
N ALA A 52 -8.76 -4.67 17.00
CA ALA A 52 -7.68 -4.27 16.09
C ALA A 52 -8.20 -3.62 14.79
N THR A 53 -9.47 -3.19 14.81
CA THR A 53 -10.18 -2.68 13.64
C THR A 53 -9.55 -1.39 13.09
N ASP A 54 -9.04 -0.53 13.97
CA ASP A 54 -8.22 0.64 13.64
C ASP A 54 -6.97 0.29 12.82
N ILE A 55 -6.22 -0.72 13.26
CA ILE A 55 -4.99 -1.19 12.58
C ILE A 55 -5.35 -1.82 11.23
N LEU A 56 -6.44 -2.58 11.18
CA LEU A 56 -6.94 -3.19 9.94
C LEU A 56 -7.33 -2.12 8.91
N ILE A 57 -7.99 -1.03 9.32
CA ILE A 57 -8.33 0.10 8.44
C ILE A 57 -7.06 0.70 7.83
N ILE A 58 -6.02 0.92 8.63
CA ILE A 58 -4.74 1.48 8.15
C ILE A 58 -4.10 0.54 7.13
N LEU A 59 -4.03 -0.75 7.43
CA LEU A 59 -3.48 -1.77 6.52
C LEU A 59 -4.26 -1.82 5.19
N MET A 60 -5.59 -1.78 5.25
CA MET A 60 -6.43 -1.82 4.05
C MET A 60 -6.35 -0.52 3.24
N ALA A 61 -6.22 0.63 3.88
CA ALA A 61 -5.98 1.91 3.19
C ALA A 61 -4.67 1.90 2.40
N GLN A 62 -3.62 1.35 3.01
CA GLN A 62 -2.32 1.14 2.37
C GLN A 62 -2.46 0.22 1.14
N VAL A 63 -3.15 -0.92 1.26
CA VAL A 63 -3.41 -1.86 0.15
C VAL A 63 -4.25 -1.21 -0.96
N ALA A 64 -5.29 -0.46 -0.60
CA ALA A 64 -6.15 0.24 -1.56
C ALA A 64 -5.33 1.25 -2.38
N ALA A 65 -4.55 2.11 -1.70
CA ALA A 65 -3.73 3.12 -2.36
C ALA A 65 -2.73 2.49 -3.35
N ALA A 66 -2.01 1.44 -2.94
CA ALA A 66 -1.08 0.74 -3.82
C ALA A 66 -1.79 0.09 -5.01
N SER A 67 -2.93 -0.57 -4.78
CA SER A 67 -3.68 -1.29 -5.81
C SER A 67 -4.26 -0.32 -6.85
N PHE A 68 -4.83 0.82 -6.43
CA PHE A 68 -5.33 1.83 -7.37
C PHE A 68 -4.21 2.50 -8.15
N TYR A 69 -3.07 2.79 -7.51
CA TYR A 69 -1.92 3.34 -8.23
C TYR A 69 -1.38 2.34 -9.27
N GLN A 70 -1.23 1.07 -8.89
CA GLN A 70 -0.81 0.01 -9.80
C GLN A 70 -1.78 -0.15 -10.96
N TYR A 71 -3.10 -0.12 -10.72
CA TYR A 71 -4.09 -0.16 -11.78
C TYR A 71 -4.04 1.07 -12.69
N SER A 72 -3.83 2.27 -12.14
CA SER A 72 -3.68 3.50 -12.93
C SER A 72 -2.48 3.45 -13.89
N LYS A 73 -1.39 2.78 -13.49
CA LYS A 73 -0.19 2.61 -14.32
C LYS A 73 -0.19 1.34 -15.18
N MET A 74 -0.95 0.32 -14.80
CA MET A 74 -1.07 -0.98 -15.48
C MET A 74 -2.55 -1.39 -15.60
N PRO A 75 -3.34 -0.69 -16.44
CA PRO A 75 -4.79 -0.88 -16.50
C PRO A 75 -5.23 -2.21 -17.13
N ASP A 76 -4.31 -2.93 -17.78
CA ASP A 76 -4.49 -4.30 -18.26
C ASP A 76 -4.54 -5.30 -17.11
N LYS A 77 -3.92 -5.00 -15.96
CA LYS A 77 -3.89 -5.86 -14.78
C LYS A 77 -5.11 -5.61 -13.88
N LYS A 78 -6.27 -6.13 -14.31
CA LYS A 78 -7.55 -6.00 -13.59
C LYS A 78 -7.52 -6.49 -12.13
N ILE A 79 -6.60 -7.39 -11.78
CA ILE A 79 -6.43 -7.86 -10.40
C ILE A 79 -6.17 -6.72 -9.40
N TYR A 80 -5.46 -5.66 -9.82
CA TYR A 80 -5.21 -4.50 -8.97
C TYR A 80 -6.47 -3.65 -8.76
N LEU A 81 -7.35 -3.56 -9.76
CA LEU A 81 -8.65 -2.89 -9.57
C LEU A 81 -9.52 -3.67 -8.57
N VAL A 82 -9.61 -4.99 -8.74
CA VAL A 82 -10.39 -5.85 -7.84
C VAL A 82 -9.83 -5.76 -6.42
N GLY A 83 -8.51 -5.84 -6.25
CA GLY A 83 -7.85 -5.68 -4.96
C GLY A 83 -8.15 -4.33 -4.30
N GLY A 84 -8.12 -3.24 -5.08
CA GLY A 84 -8.46 -1.90 -4.59
C GLY A 84 -9.92 -1.79 -4.12
N ILE A 85 -10.87 -2.35 -4.89
CA ILE A 85 -12.29 -2.37 -4.52
C ILE A 85 -12.51 -3.19 -3.24
N VAL A 86 -11.93 -4.38 -3.16
CA VAL A 86 -12.03 -5.24 -1.96
C VAL A 86 -11.45 -4.54 -0.74
N ALA A 87 -10.30 -3.88 -0.88
CA ALA A 87 -9.68 -3.12 0.21
C ALA A 87 -10.57 -1.95 0.67
N ILE A 88 -11.21 -1.22 -0.25
CA ILE A 88 -12.18 -0.16 0.12
C ILE A 88 -13.38 -0.75 0.87
N LEU A 89 -13.95 -1.86 0.39
CA LEU A 89 -15.07 -2.51 1.08
C LEU A 89 -14.65 -2.94 2.49
N ALA A 90 -13.45 -3.49 2.66
CA ALA A 90 -12.91 -3.85 3.96
C ALA A 90 -12.77 -2.62 4.88
N ILE A 91 -12.32 -1.48 4.36
CA ILE A 91 -12.27 -0.21 5.11
C ILE A 91 -13.67 0.20 5.57
N ILE A 92 -14.67 0.21 4.67
CA ILE A 92 -16.03 0.64 4.99
C ILE A 92 -16.62 -0.25 6.10
N LEU A 93 -16.49 -1.57 5.96
CA LEU A 93 -17.00 -2.53 6.96
C LEU A 93 -16.27 -2.39 8.30
N SER A 94 -14.94 -2.24 8.27
CA SER A 94 -14.14 -2.06 9.48
C SER A 94 -14.47 -0.73 10.16
N PHE A 95 -14.65 0.35 9.39
CA PHE A 95 -15.00 1.65 9.92
C PHE A 95 -16.39 1.63 10.57
N ALA A 96 -17.37 0.96 9.95
CA ALA A 96 -18.68 0.73 10.55
C ALA A 96 -18.59 -0.06 11.86
N SER A 97 -17.79 -1.14 11.89
CA SER A 97 -17.53 -1.90 13.11
C SER A 97 -16.89 -1.06 14.22
N LEU A 98 -15.93 -0.21 13.85
CA LEU A 98 -15.28 0.70 14.78
C LEU A 98 -16.28 1.71 15.36
N LEU A 99 -17.14 2.32 14.53
CA LEU A 99 -18.16 3.25 15.00
C LEU A 99 -19.19 2.59 15.93
N SER A 100 -19.59 1.35 15.66
CA SER A 100 -20.47 0.59 16.55
C SER A 100 -19.81 0.33 17.91
N SER A 101 -18.50 0.08 17.94
CA SER A 101 -17.77 -0.05 19.22
C SER A 101 -17.75 1.23 20.07
N TYR A 102 -17.96 2.39 19.45
CA TYR A 102 -18.11 3.69 20.12
C TYR A 102 -19.57 4.06 20.43
N GLY A 103 -20.54 3.18 20.14
CA GLY A 103 -21.96 3.40 20.43
C GLY A 103 -22.67 4.39 19.50
N VAL A 104 -22.13 4.62 18.31
CA VAL A 104 -22.72 5.56 17.33
C VAL A 104 -23.96 4.95 16.65
N TYR A 105 -24.04 3.62 16.54
CA TYR A 105 -25.21 2.84 16.09
C TYR A 105 -25.22 1.45 16.72
#